data_AF-A0A969J2A3-F1
#
_entry.id   AF-A0A969J2A3-F1
#
_cell.length_a   1.000
_cell.length_b   1.000
_cell.length_c   1.000
_cell.angle_alpha   90.00
_cell.angle_beta   90.00
_cell.angle_gamma   90.00
#
_symmetry.space_group_name_H-M   'P 1'
#
loop_
_entity.id
_entity.type
_entity.pdbx_description
1 polymer ?
#
loop_
_entity_poly.entity_id
_entity_poly.type
_entity_poly.pdbx_seq_one_letter_code
_entity_poly.pdbx_strand_id
1 'polypeptide(L)'
;MSNNLLRNVLVGAGIATVGAIGTKVAVDYFKNRGKEEPEDESKGDKIAASADEVTYAVVKDDSLQKFLDASFGDPGRYVPTRPSKVFDYQGRQYMVVWARDNEKNKNQMLAFIYTPDGKERKMVASVGYTNQKTDYNLKLSDTPFAVEVNDKKITSGQGETDGTDEVDFVLA
;
A
#
# COMPACT_ATOMS: atom_id res chain seq x y z
N MET A 1 -16.69 1.98 21.24
CA MET A 1 -16.99 1.32 19.95
C MET A 1 -15.68 1.17 19.21
N SER A 2 -15.23 -0.06 19.00
CA SER A 2 -14.06 -0.39 18.17
C SER A 2 -14.38 0.01 16.74
N ASN A 3 -13.93 1.19 16.30
CA ASN A 3 -14.15 1.65 14.94
C ASN A 3 -13.09 0.99 14.04
N ASN A 4 -13.47 -0.02 13.28
CA ASN A 4 -12.54 -0.70 12.40
C ASN A 4 -12.42 0.04 11.07
N LEU A 5 -11.69 1.14 11.10
CA LEU A 5 -11.42 2.05 9.99
C LEU A 5 -10.99 1.30 8.72
N LEU A 6 -10.25 0.20 8.83
CA LEU A 6 -9.87 -0.60 7.66
C LEU A 6 -11.05 -1.23 6.94
N ARG A 7 -12.06 -1.73 7.65
CA ARG A 7 -13.21 -2.40 7.01
C ARG A 7 -14.00 -1.44 6.13
N ASN A 8 -14.15 -0.19 6.57
CA ASN A 8 -14.83 0.84 5.77
C ASN A 8 -14.09 1.09 4.46
N VAL A 9 -12.76 1.13 4.50
CA VAL A 9 -11.91 1.29 3.31
C VAL A 9 -11.97 0.09 2.40
N LEU A 10 -11.87 -1.12 2.95
CA LEU A 10 -11.93 -2.36 2.18
C LEU A 10 -13.27 -2.47 1.44
N VAL A 11 -14.38 -2.18 2.13
CA VAL A 11 -15.71 -2.13 1.52
C VAL A 11 -15.81 -1.01 0.48
N GLY A 12 -15.37 0.20 0.81
CA GLY A 12 -15.41 1.35 -0.12
C GLY A 12 -14.55 1.15 -1.37
N ALA A 13 -13.43 0.46 -1.24
CA ALA A 13 -12.55 0.09 -2.34
C ALA A 13 -13.05 -1.15 -3.11
N GLY A 14 -14.05 -1.88 -2.60
CA GLY A 14 -14.47 -3.17 -3.18
C GLY A 14 -13.38 -4.25 -3.05
N ILE A 15 -12.53 -4.17 -2.03
CA ILE A 15 -11.45 -5.10 -1.76
C ILE A 15 -11.87 -6.09 -0.66
N ALA A 16 -11.85 -7.38 -0.99
CA ALA A 16 -12.10 -8.46 -0.04
C ALA A 16 -10.83 -8.85 0.74
N THR A 17 -11.00 -9.14 2.03
CA THR A 17 -9.91 -9.67 2.88
C THR A 17 -9.82 -11.19 2.85
N VAL A 18 -8.66 -11.70 3.26
CA VAL A 18 -8.44 -13.07 3.68
C VAL A 18 -8.28 -13.04 5.19
N GLY A 19 -9.25 -13.57 5.94
CA GLY A 19 -9.20 -13.58 7.40
C GLY A 19 -9.63 -12.27 8.07
N ALA A 20 -9.44 -12.24 9.39
CA ALA A 20 -9.64 -11.06 10.23
C ALA A 20 -8.53 -10.01 10.04
N ILE A 21 -8.76 -8.82 10.56
CA ILE A 21 -7.75 -7.76 10.62
C ILE A 21 -6.76 -8.05 11.77
N GLY A 22 -5.48 -7.93 11.47
CA GLY A 22 -4.37 -8.20 12.39
C GLY A 22 -3.66 -6.93 12.87
N THR A 23 -2.72 -7.14 13.79
CA THR A 23 -1.81 -6.10 14.27
C THR A 23 -0.37 -6.58 14.20
N LYS A 24 0.56 -5.66 13.93
CA LYS A 24 2.00 -5.97 13.86
C LYS A 24 2.82 -4.76 14.28
N VAL A 25 4.07 -4.99 14.67
CA VAL A 25 5.04 -3.92 14.83
C VAL A 25 5.25 -3.22 13.49
N ALA A 26 5.08 -1.89 13.46
CA ALA A 26 5.05 -1.10 12.25
C ALA A 26 6.35 -1.19 11.44
N VAL A 27 7.51 -1.11 12.13
CA VAL A 27 8.83 -1.22 11.47
C VAL A 27 9.03 -2.56 10.77
N ASP A 28 8.50 -3.65 11.33
CA ASP A 28 8.59 -4.99 10.74
C ASP A 28 7.60 -5.14 9.58
N TYR A 29 6.38 -4.63 9.77
CA TYR A 29 5.35 -4.69 8.74
C TYR A 29 5.78 -3.95 7.48
N PHE A 30 6.31 -2.73 7.57
CA PHE A 30 6.69 -1.97 6.38
C PHE A 30 7.89 -2.58 5.63
N LYS A 31 8.83 -3.20 6.35
CA LYS A 31 9.97 -3.91 5.76
C LYS A 31 9.63 -5.29 5.22
N ASN A 32 8.54 -5.92 5.68
CA ASN A 32 8.20 -7.27 5.24
C ASN A 32 7.88 -7.28 3.73
N ARG A 33 8.65 -8.02 2.94
CA ARG A 33 8.43 -8.17 1.49
C ARG A 33 7.57 -9.39 1.14
N GLY A 34 7.31 -10.26 2.12
CA GLY A 34 6.45 -11.44 1.98
C GLY A 34 4.96 -11.15 2.20
N LYS A 35 4.12 -12.17 1.96
CA LYS A 35 2.69 -12.11 2.25
C LYS A 35 2.50 -12.34 3.75
N GLU A 36 1.69 -11.50 4.40
CA GLU A 36 1.31 -11.74 5.79
C GLU A 36 0.40 -12.96 5.87
N GLU A 37 0.51 -13.71 6.97
CA GLU A 37 -0.45 -14.76 7.28
C GLU A 37 -1.79 -14.13 7.67
N PRO A 38 -2.91 -14.64 7.12
CA PRO A 38 -4.23 -14.15 7.48
C PRO A 38 -4.54 -14.49 8.94
N GLU A 39 -5.13 -13.55 9.67
CA GLU A 39 -5.59 -13.81 11.03
C GLU A 39 -6.84 -14.68 11.02
N ASP A 40 -6.95 -15.51 12.04
CA ASP A 40 -8.09 -16.39 12.26
C ASP A 40 -9.38 -15.57 12.45
N GLU A 41 -10.36 -15.78 11.55
CA GLU A 41 -11.64 -15.07 11.58
C GLU A 41 -12.39 -15.25 12.90
N SER A 42 -12.22 -16.39 13.57
CA SER A 42 -12.88 -16.68 14.85
C SER A 42 -12.38 -15.80 16.00
N LYS A 43 -11.18 -15.23 15.88
CA LYS A 43 -10.60 -14.33 16.88
C LYS A 43 -11.10 -12.89 16.76
N GLY A 44 -11.83 -12.58 15.68
CA GLY A 44 -12.29 -11.23 15.38
C GLY A 44 -11.13 -10.29 15.03
N ASP A 45 -11.48 -9.04 14.73
CA ASP A 45 -10.50 -8.04 14.34
C ASP A 45 -9.69 -7.51 15.52
N LYS A 46 -8.40 -7.31 15.28
CA LYS A 46 -7.49 -6.61 16.19
C LYS A 46 -7.33 -5.16 15.78
N ILE A 47 -7.00 -4.31 16.74
CA ILE A 47 -6.71 -2.89 16.56
C ILE A 47 -5.42 -2.59 17.31
N ALA A 48 -4.52 -1.86 16.66
CA ALA A 48 -3.24 -1.45 17.24
C ALA A 48 -3.45 -0.79 18.61
N ALA A 49 -2.69 -1.24 19.61
CA ALA A 49 -2.77 -0.74 20.98
C ALA A 49 -1.81 0.44 21.23
N SER A 50 -0.88 0.70 20.30
CA SER A 50 0.12 1.76 20.41
C SER A 50 0.48 2.36 19.05
N ALA A 51 1.22 3.48 19.06
CA ALA A 51 1.71 4.14 17.84
C ALA A 51 2.83 3.38 17.11
N ASP A 52 3.44 2.40 17.77
CA ASP A 52 4.49 1.54 17.22
C ASP A 52 3.90 0.31 16.50
N GLU A 53 2.58 0.12 16.61
CA GLU A 53 1.85 -0.95 15.94
C GLU A 53 1.06 -0.41 14.75
N VAL A 54 0.84 -1.31 13.80
CA VAL A 54 0.00 -1.08 12.63
C VAL A 54 -1.15 -2.07 12.64
N THR A 55 -2.34 -1.60 12.29
CA THR A 55 -3.49 -2.47 12.04
C THR A 55 -3.49 -2.81 10.55
N TYR A 56 -3.53 -4.09 10.16
CA TYR A 56 -3.40 -4.49 8.76
C TYR A 56 -4.46 -5.49 8.31
N ALA A 57 -4.72 -5.53 7.01
CA ALA A 57 -5.53 -6.57 6.38
C ALA A 57 -4.73 -7.30 5.30
N VAL A 58 -4.92 -8.62 5.25
CA VAL A 58 -4.52 -9.44 4.11
C VAL A 58 -5.66 -9.40 3.10
N VAL A 59 -5.36 -9.07 1.84
CA VAL A 59 -6.39 -8.93 0.80
C VAL A 59 -6.31 -10.05 -0.23
N LYS A 60 -7.44 -10.35 -0.87
CA LYS A 60 -7.51 -11.33 -1.96
C LYS A 60 -6.91 -10.72 -3.23
N ASP A 61 -6.00 -11.46 -3.85
CA ASP A 61 -5.27 -11.01 -5.04
C ASP A 61 -6.23 -10.66 -6.20
N ASP A 62 -7.25 -11.49 -6.45
CA ASP A 62 -8.30 -11.21 -7.46
C ASP A 62 -9.09 -9.93 -7.16
N SER A 63 -9.29 -9.62 -5.87
CA SER A 63 -10.00 -8.41 -5.46
C SER A 63 -9.14 -7.18 -5.65
N LEU A 64 -7.83 -7.29 -5.38
CA LEU A 64 -6.85 -6.25 -5.65
C LEU A 64 -6.72 -6.00 -7.16
N GLN A 65 -6.70 -7.04 -7.98
CA GLN A 65 -6.65 -6.89 -9.44
C GLN A 65 -7.89 -6.15 -9.96
N LYS A 66 -9.10 -6.57 -9.55
CA LYS A 66 -10.34 -5.88 -9.91
C LYS A 66 -10.34 -4.42 -9.48
N PHE A 67 -9.81 -4.14 -8.28
CA PHE A 67 -9.63 -2.78 -7.82
C PHE A 67 -8.72 -1.98 -8.77
N LEU A 68 -7.56 -2.51 -9.16
CA LEU A 68 -6.63 -1.83 -10.05
C LEU A 68 -7.26 -1.57 -11.42
N ASP A 69 -7.88 -2.58 -12.01
CA ASP A 69 -8.54 -2.47 -13.32
C ASP A 69 -9.63 -1.38 -13.30
N ALA A 70 -10.48 -1.37 -12.27
CA ALA A 70 -11.52 -0.36 -12.10
C ALA A 70 -10.96 1.04 -11.82
N SER A 71 -9.80 1.12 -11.16
CA SER A 71 -9.17 2.39 -10.77
C SER A 71 -8.54 3.14 -11.92
N PHE A 72 -8.03 2.40 -12.90
CA PHE A 72 -7.26 2.96 -14.00
C PHE A 72 -7.97 2.86 -15.36
N GLY A 73 -9.05 2.07 -15.46
CA GLY A 73 -9.85 1.95 -16.69
C GLY A 73 -9.24 1.06 -17.77
N ASP A 74 -8.04 0.53 -17.53
CA ASP A 74 -7.30 -0.35 -18.44
C ASP A 74 -7.04 -1.70 -17.76
N PRO A 75 -7.95 -2.69 -17.93
CA PRO A 75 -7.81 -3.99 -17.30
C PRO A 75 -6.48 -4.67 -17.65
N GLY A 76 -5.78 -5.17 -16.62
CA GLY A 76 -4.49 -5.84 -16.78
C GLY A 76 -3.30 -4.91 -17.03
N ARG A 77 -3.49 -3.57 -16.99
CA ARG A 77 -2.35 -2.64 -17.05
C ARG A 77 -1.45 -2.79 -15.84
N TYR A 78 -2.02 -2.72 -14.63
CA TYR A 78 -1.29 -2.89 -13.38
C TYR A 78 -1.57 -4.29 -12.82
N VAL A 79 -0.57 -5.17 -12.88
CA VAL A 79 -0.66 -6.54 -12.35
C VAL A 79 0.22 -6.67 -11.12
N PRO A 80 -0.32 -6.97 -9.93
CA PRO A 80 0.48 -7.09 -8.71
C PRO A 80 1.65 -8.06 -8.86
N THR A 81 2.84 -7.63 -8.45
CA THR A 81 4.09 -8.42 -8.47
C THR A 81 4.55 -8.81 -7.07
N ARG A 82 3.99 -8.18 -6.05
CA ARG A 82 4.26 -8.45 -4.63
C ARG A 82 2.95 -8.34 -3.83
N PRO A 83 2.89 -8.95 -2.64
CA PRO A 83 1.77 -8.73 -1.72
C PRO A 83 1.58 -7.24 -1.43
N SER A 84 0.35 -6.75 -1.60
CA SER A 84 0.01 -5.38 -1.21
C SER A 84 0.05 -5.20 0.30
N LYS A 85 0.25 -3.97 0.74
CA LYS A 85 0.06 -3.56 2.13
C LYS A 85 -1.22 -2.74 2.23
N VAL A 86 -2.18 -3.18 3.04
CA VAL A 86 -3.40 -2.43 3.36
C VAL A 86 -3.47 -2.31 4.87
N PHE A 87 -3.43 -1.08 5.37
CA PHE A 87 -3.20 -0.85 6.79
C PHE A 87 -3.69 0.51 7.28
N ASP A 88 -3.88 0.61 8.59
CA ASP A 88 -4.14 1.84 9.34
C ASP A 88 -2.95 2.10 10.24
N TYR A 89 -2.41 3.30 10.13
CA TYR A 89 -1.27 3.76 10.91
C TYR A 89 -1.52 5.20 11.33
N GLN A 90 -1.47 5.45 12.64
CA GLN A 90 -1.69 6.77 13.24
C GLN A 90 -3.02 7.42 12.80
N GLY A 91 -4.09 6.61 12.67
CA GLY A 91 -5.44 7.08 12.35
C GLY A 91 -5.65 7.47 10.88
N ARG A 92 -4.76 7.03 9.98
CA ARG A 92 -4.92 7.16 8.53
C ARG A 92 -4.79 5.79 7.90
N GLN A 93 -5.66 5.48 6.93
CA GLN A 93 -5.57 4.24 6.18
C GLN A 93 -4.80 4.43 4.88
N TYR A 94 -3.96 3.43 4.58
CA TYR A 94 -3.06 3.40 3.46
C TYR A 94 -3.24 2.10 2.68
N MET A 95 -2.97 2.19 1.38
CA MET A 95 -2.75 1.02 0.55
C MET A 95 -1.51 1.22 -0.30
N VAL A 96 -0.60 0.26 -0.26
CA VAL A 96 0.62 0.22 -1.09
C VAL A 96 0.60 -1.02 -1.95
N VAL A 97 0.81 -0.84 -3.24
CA VAL A 97 0.77 -1.89 -4.24
C VAL A 97 2.04 -1.83 -5.08
N TRP A 98 2.67 -2.98 -5.26
CA TRP A 98 3.71 -3.17 -6.25
C TRP A 98 3.13 -3.98 -7.39
N ALA A 99 3.24 -3.44 -8.59
CA ALA A 99 2.66 -4.02 -9.79
C ALA A 99 3.63 -3.88 -10.96
N ARG A 100 3.42 -4.69 -11.98
CA ARG A 100 3.95 -4.50 -13.32
C ARG A 100 3.01 -3.54 -14.05
N ASP A 101 3.53 -2.44 -14.59
CA ASP A 101 2.84 -1.64 -15.60
C ASP A 101 3.12 -2.27 -16.97
N ASN A 102 2.16 -3.05 -17.47
CA ASN A 102 2.26 -3.75 -18.75
C ASN A 102 2.22 -2.79 -19.96
N GLU A 103 1.63 -1.61 -19.80
CA GLU A 103 1.59 -0.61 -20.88
C GLU A 103 2.95 0.05 -21.06
N LYS A 104 3.61 0.39 -19.94
CA LYS A 104 4.93 1.03 -19.96
C LYS A 104 6.09 0.05 -19.84
N ASN A 105 5.80 -1.23 -19.70
CA ASN A 105 6.78 -2.30 -19.54
C ASN A 105 7.81 -1.97 -18.42
N LYS A 106 7.34 -1.47 -17.27
CA LYS A 106 8.15 -1.14 -16.09
C LYS A 106 7.49 -1.63 -14.80
N ASN A 107 8.27 -1.73 -13.72
CA ASN A 107 7.68 -1.98 -12.41
C ASN A 107 7.09 -0.67 -11.87
N GLN A 108 6.08 -0.79 -11.02
CA GLN A 108 5.34 0.34 -10.50
C GLN A 108 5.01 0.10 -9.03
N MET A 109 5.37 1.05 -8.19
CA MET A 109 4.88 1.18 -6.83
C MET A 109 3.83 2.29 -6.80
N LEU A 110 2.68 1.99 -6.20
CA LEU A 110 1.55 2.89 -6.03
C LEU A 110 1.17 2.94 -4.55
N ALA A 111 1.03 4.14 -3.99
CA ALA A 111 0.52 4.33 -2.64
C ALA A 111 -0.69 5.26 -2.65
N PHE A 112 -1.69 4.89 -1.86
CA PHE A 112 -2.95 5.61 -1.69
C PHE A 112 -3.19 5.91 -0.21
N ILE A 113 -3.77 7.07 0.07
CA ILE A 113 -4.36 7.41 1.38
C ILE A 113 -5.86 7.50 1.21
N TYR A 114 -6.59 6.94 2.15
CA TYR A 114 -8.04 7.03 2.20
C TYR A 114 -8.49 8.15 3.14
N THR A 115 -9.62 8.74 2.79
CA THR A 115 -10.37 9.60 3.70
C THR A 115 -10.86 8.79 4.90
N PRO A 116 -11.03 9.41 6.08
CA PRO A 116 -11.43 8.68 7.29
C PRO A 116 -12.74 7.88 7.14
N ASP A 117 -13.64 8.32 6.26
CA ASP A 117 -14.90 7.61 5.97
C ASP A 117 -14.77 6.51 4.90
N GLY A 118 -13.57 6.34 4.33
CA GLY A 118 -13.22 5.31 3.36
C GLY A 118 -13.77 5.52 1.95
N LYS A 119 -14.44 6.66 1.67
CA LYS A 119 -15.16 6.88 0.40
C LYS A 119 -14.29 7.46 -0.69
N GLU A 120 -13.35 8.30 -0.32
CA GLU A 120 -12.39 8.90 -1.26
C GLU A 120 -10.99 8.37 -0.99
N ARG A 121 -10.22 8.18 -2.06
CA ARG A 121 -8.79 7.87 -1.99
C ARG A 121 -7.99 8.87 -2.79
N LYS A 122 -6.80 9.19 -2.32
CA LYS A 122 -5.83 10.03 -3.02
C LYS A 122 -4.57 9.22 -3.25
N MET A 123 -4.09 9.19 -4.49
CA MET A 123 -2.77 8.66 -4.78
C MET A 123 -1.72 9.63 -4.24
N VAL A 124 -0.84 9.13 -3.39
CA VAL A 124 0.22 9.90 -2.72
C VAL A 124 1.62 9.48 -3.11
N ALA A 125 1.78 8.31 -3.72
CA ALA A 125 3.02 7.93 -4.36
C ALA A 125 2.74 7.17 -5.65
N SER A 126 3.49 7.50 -6.69
CA SER A 126 3.59 6.74 -7.93
C SER A 126 5.06 6.70 -8.30
N VAL A 127 5.68 5.52 -8.25
CA VAL A 127 7.09 5.33 -8.59
C VAL A 127 7.22 4.22 -9.63
N GLY A 128 7.57 4.61 -10.85
CA GLY A 128 7.90 3.69 -11.93
C GLY A 128 9.40 3.40 -11.94
N TYR A 129 9.79 2.15 -12.10
CA TYR A 129 11.20 1.78 -12.04
C TYR A 129 11.57 0.63 -12.99
N THR A 130 12.77 0.77 -13.54
CA THR A 130 13.54 -0.26 -14.25
C THR A 130 14.98 -0.19 -13.76
N ASN A 131 15.79 -1.16 -14.18
CA ASN A 131 17.23 -1.22 -13.91
C ASN A 131 18.00 0.00 -14.47
N GLN A 132 17.40 0.75 -15.39
CA GLN A 132 18.02 1.93 -16.02
C GLN A 132 17.53 3.25 -15.42
N LYS A 133 16.27 3.31 -14.98
CA LYS A 133 15.67 4.57 -14.56
C LYS A 133 14.54 4.38 -13.56
N THR A 134 14.45 5.31 -12.62
CA THR A 134 13.33 5.43 -11.71
C THR A 134 12.69 6.81 -11.87
N ASP A 135 11.39 6.85 -12.15
CA ASP A 135 10.57 8.06 -12.16
C ASP A 135 9.61 8.06 -10.97
N TYR A 136 9.42 9.21 -10.34
CA TYR A 136 8.56 9.32 -9.17
C TYR A 136 7.71 10.57 -9.17
N ASN A 137 6.53 10.46 -8.55
CA ASN A 137 5.63 11.55 -8.19
C ASN A 137 5.09 11.29 -6.77
N LEU A 138 5.55 12.08 -5.80
CA LEU A 138 5.39 11.84 -4.37
C LEU A 138 4.76 13.03 -3.65
N LYS A 139 3.80 12.73 -2.78
CA LYS A 139 3.05 13.66 -1.93
C LYS A 139 2.94 13.08 -0.51
N LEU A 140 4.07 12.73 0.09
CA LEU A 140 4.15 12.08 1.41
C LEU A 140 4.60 13.03 2.53
N SER A 141 4.89 14.31 2.26
CA SER A 141 5.38 15.28 3.25
C SER A 141 4.51 15.37 4.52
N ASP A 142 3.20 15.16 4.38
CA ASP A 142 2.24 15.23 5.49
C ASP A 142 1.99 13.85 6.13
N THR A 143 2.84 12.87 5.86
CA THR A 143 2.71 11.48 6.29
C THR A 143 4.00 11.03 7.00
N PRO A 144 3.96 9.98 7.83
CA PRO A 144 5.18 9.45 8.46
C PRO A 144 6.04 8.60 7.49
N PHE A 145 5.76 8.64 6.19
CA PHE A 145 6.33 7.72 5.21
C PHE A 145 7.24 8.40 4.20
N ALA A 146 8.15 7.61 3.66
CA ALA A 146 8.98 7.92 2.51
C ALA A 146 8.96 6.74 1.53
N VAL A 147 9.32 7.04 0.28
CA VAL A 147 9.73 6.01 -0.66
C VAL A 147 11.25 5.90 -0.63
N GLU A 148 11.77 4.71 -0.43
CA GLU A 148 13.20 4.41 -0.47
C GLU A 148 13.57 3.87 -1.85
N VAL A 149 14.51 4.56 -2.51
CA VAL A 149 15.08 4.19 -3.80
C VAL A 149 16.60 4.31 -3.68
N ASN A 150 17.33 3.21 -3.92
CA ASN A 150 18.80 3.19 -3.82
C ASN A 150 19.32 3.81 -2.51
N ASP A 151 18.77 3.34 -1.37
CA ASP A 151 19.08 3.81 0.00
C ASP A 151 18.79 5.29 0.28
N LYS A 152 18.07 5.98 -0.63
CA LYS A 152 17.64 7.37 -0.46
C LYS A 152 16.14 7.42 -0.19
N LYS A 153 15.77 8.03 0.92
CA LYS A 153 14.38 8.31 1.28
C LYS A 153 13.90 9.59 0.62
N ILE A 154 12.78 9.50 -0.08
CA ILE A 154 12.14 10.61 -0.79
C ILE A 154 10.72 10.75 -0.27
N THR A 155 10.38 11.92 0.26
CA THR A 155 9.05 12.20 0.85
C THR A 155 8.16 13.04 -0.07
N SER A 156 8.73 13.73 -1.06
CA SER A 156 7.95 14.59 -1.95
C SER A 156 8.64 14.93 -3.24
N GLY A 157 7.85 15.43 -4.20
CA GLY A 157 8.32 15.99 -5.44
C GLY A 157 8.04 15.08 -6.64
N GLN A 158 8.37 15.58 -7.81
CA GLN A 158 8.30 14.85 -9.06
C GLN A 158 9.66 14.93 -9.73
N GLY A 159 10.16 13.80 -10.18
CA GLY A 159 11.48 13.75 -10.77
C GLY A 159 11.91 12.34 -11.15
N GLU A 160 13.20 12.22 -11.39
CA GLU A 160 13.83 11.00 -11.86
C GLU A 160 15.15 10.78 -11.08
N THR A 161 15.53 9.52 -10.94
CA THR A 161 16.81 9.09 -10.36
C THR A 161 17.30 7.86 -11.10
N ASP A 162 18.49 7.38 -10.74
CA ASP A 162 19.06 6.15 -11.29
C ASP A 162 18.10 4.97 -11.17
N GLY A 163 18.27 4.02 -12.08
CA GLY A 163 17.51 2.78 -12.07
C GLY A 163 17.67 1.98 -10.78
N THR A 164 16.69 1.12 -10.54
CA THR A 164 16.69 0.21 -9.41
C THR A 164 15.85 -1.02 -9.74
N ASP A 165 16.14 -2.13 -9.05
CA ASP A 165 15.32 -3.32 -9.08
C ASP A 165 14.22 -3.30 -8.00
N GLU A 166 14.35 -2.40 -7.02
CA GLU A 166 13.49 -2.37 -5.84
C GLU A 166 13.16 -0.96 -5.36
N VAL A 167 11.92 -0.80 -4.92
CA VAL A 167 11.41 0.42 -4.33
C VAL A 167 10.59 0.02 -3.11
N ASP A 168 10.88 0.61 -1.95
CA ASP A 168 10.20 0.27 -0.70
C ASP A 168 9.41 1.45 -0.13
N PHE A 169 8.31 1.15 0.55
CA PHE A 169 7.54 2.12 1.33
C PHE A 169 7.91 1.96 2.80
N VAL A 170 8.59 2.96 3.35
CA VAL A 170 9.21 2.88 4.67
C VAL A 170 8.83 4.10 5.50
N LEU A 171 9.07 4.02 6.82
CA LEU A 171 9.02 5.21 7.67
C LEU A 171 10.14 6.19 7.25
N ALA A 172 9.81 7.48 7.23
CA ALA A 172 10.75 8.56 6.89
C ALA A 172 11.95 8.61 7.84
#